data_AF-A0A1D8AX39-F1
#
_entry.id   AF-A0A1D8AX39-F1
#
_cell.length_a   1.000
_cell.length_b   1.000
_cell.length_c   1.000
_cell.angle_alpha   90.00
_cell.angle_beta   90.00
_cell.angle_gamma   90.00
#
_symmetry.space_group_name_H-M   'P 1'
#
loop_
_entity.id
_entity.type
_entity.pdbx_description
1 polymer ?
#
loop_
_entity_poly.entity_id
_entity_poly.type
_entity_poly.pdbx_seq_one_letter_code
_entity_poly.pdbx_strand_id
1 'polypeptide(L)'
;MPDPSRKMKQLLRAHAKAPNHVSTARKLAEKADYKSWRGMNLQYGLLGNRVGKKLGLPVADLSVLADFIKRDKLANKEWLILMKPAFAKAVMQMPWF
;
A
#
# COMPACT_ATOMS: atom_id res chain seq x y z
N MET A 1 -3.92 12.83 -11.79
CA MET A 1 -4.34 11.43 -11.52
C MET A 1 -5.81 11.50 -11.12
N PRO A 2 -6.70 10.61 -11.57
CA PRO A 2 -8.05 10.58 -11.04
C PRO A 2 -8.00 10.38 -9.52
N ASP A 3 -8.94 11.01 -8.81
CA ASP A 3 -9.06 10.90 -7.36
C ASP A 3 -9.20 9.42 -6.95
N PRO A 4 -8.42 8.90 -5.98
CA PRO A 4 -8.52 7.51 -5.58
C PRO A 4 -9.93 7.16 -5.06
N SER A 5 -10.36 5.92 -5.28
CA SER A 5 -11.63 5.45 -4.72
C SER A 5 -11.64 5.54 -3.19
N ARG A 6 -12.82 5.58 -2.57
CA ARG A 6 -12.97 5.58 -1.11
C ARG A 6 -12.16 4.46 -0.43
N LYS A 7 -12.21 3.24 -0.98
CA LYS A 7 -11.46 2.09 -0.46
C LYS A 7 -9.95 2.27 -0.60
N MET A 8 -9.48 2.83 -1.72
CA MET A 8 -8.06 3.15 -1.89
C MET A 8 -7.59 4.22 -0.90
N LYS A 9 -8.38 5.27 -0.68
CA LYS A 9 -8.08 6.30 0.34
C LYS A 9 -8.00 5.69 1.74
N GLN A 10 -8.93 4.80 2.11
CA GLN A 10 -8.91 4.09 3.38
C GLN A 10 -7.69 3.17 3.51
N LEU A 11 -7.34 2.42 2.45
CA LEU A 11 -6.16 1.57 2.39
C LEU A 11 -4.88 2.39 2.62
N LEU A 12 -4.72 3.49 1.89
CA LEU A 12 -3.54 4.36 1.98
C LEU A 12 -3.42 4.99 3.37
N ARG A 13 -4.51 5.50 3.94
CA ARG A 13 -4.54 6.01 5.32
C ARG A 13 -4.21 4.94 6.35
N ALA A 14 -4.81 3.75 6.23
CA ALA A 14 -4.61 2.65 7.15
C ALA A 14 -3.16 2.16 7.17
N HIS A 15 -2.52 2.13 6.01
CA HIS A 15 -1.13 1.72 5.86
C HIS A 15 -0.17 2.81 6.34
N ALA A 16 -0.38 4.07 5.95
CA ALA A 16 0.44 5.20 6.39
C ALA A 16 0.36 5.42 7.91
N LYS A 17 -0.81 5.18 8.55
CA LYS A 17 -0.98 5.29 10.02
C LYS A 17 -0.55 4.04 10.78
N ALA A 18 -0.15 2.96 10.10
CA ALA A 18 0.32 1.76 10.79
C ALA A 18 1.66 2.04 11.51
N PRO A 19 1.97 1.40 12.65
CA PRO A 19 3.25 1.53 13.31
C PRO A 19 4.40 1.25 12.33
N ASN A 20 5.35 2.19 12.22
CA ASN A 20 6.46 2.14 11.27
C ASN A 20 6.03 1.95 9.79
N HIS A 21 4.79 2.32 9.46
CA HIS A 21 4.14 2.09 8.17
C HIS A 21 4.10 0.62 7.74
N VAL A 22 4.06 -0.30 8.72
CA VAL A 22 4.11 -1.75 8.49
C VAL A 22 2.74 -2.38 8.77
N SER A 23 2.27 -3.21 7.85
CA SER A 23 1.05 -3.99 8.07
C SER A 23 1.06 -5.32 7.32
N THR A 24 0.00 -6.10 7.44
CA THR A 24 -0.23 -7.30 6.62
C THR A 24 -1.35 -7.06 5.63
N ALA A 25 -1.36 -7.80 4.53
CA ALA A 25 -2.40 -7.67 3.51
C ALA A 25 -3.82 -7.90 4.10
N ARG A 26 -3.96 -8.83 5.05
CA ARG A 26 -5.24 -9.09 5.73
C ARG A 26 -5.71 -7.86 6.51
N LYS A 27 -4.87 -7.32 7.39
CA LYS A 27 -5.22 -6.14 8.22
C LYS A 27 -5.55 -4.92 7.37
N LEU A 28 -4.80 -4.72 6.28
CA LEU A 28 -5.06 -3.63 5.34
C LEU A 28 -6.40 -3.80 4.62
N ALA A 29 -6.72 -5.01 4.17
CA ALA A 29 -7.99 -5.31 3.53
C ALA A 29 -9.17 -5.07 4.47
N GLU A 30 -9.08 -5.55 5.72
CA GLU A 30 -10.10 -5.34 6.76
C GLU A 30 -10.33 -3.85 7.02
N LYS A 31 -9.26 -3.09 7.27
CA LYS A 31 -9.36 -1.64 7.55
C LYS A 31 -9.91 -0.81 6.39
N ALA A 32 -9.79 -1.29 5.16
CA ALA A 32 -10.22 -0.59 3.96
C ALA A 32 -11.48 -1.21 3.30
N ASP A 33 -12.19 -2.06 4.04
CA ASP A 33 -13.44 -2.69 3.62
C ASP A 33 -13.30 -3.51 2.31
N TYR A 34 -12.16 -4.16 2.09
CA TYR A 34 -12.02 -5.10 0.99
C TYR A 34 -12.56 -6.47 1.38
N LYS A 35 -13.38 -7.08 0.51
CA LYS A 35 -13.90 -8.46 0.72
C LYS A 35 -12.78 -9.51 0.83
N SER A 36 -11.60 -9.23 0.30
CA SER A 36 -10.44 -10.13 0.41
C SER A 36 -9.12 -9.37 0.27
N TRP A 37 -8.08 -9.90 0.91
CA TRP A 37 -6.70 -9.42 0.75
C TRP A 37 -6.20 -9.54 -0.70
N ARG A 38 -6.70 -10.51 -1.48
CA ARG A 38 -6.36 -10.67 -2.91
C ARG A 38 -6.87 -9.49 -3.72
N GLY A 39 -8.12 -9.09 -3.52
CA GLY A 39 -8.72 -7.93 -4.20
C GLY A 39 -8.03 -6.63 -3.81
N MET A 40 -7.65 -6.49 -2.54
CA MET A 40 -6.85 -5.36 -2.06
C MET A 40 -5.48 -5.32 -2.75
N ASN A 41 -4.74 -6.44 -2.78
CA ASN A 41 -3.43 -6.51 -3.43
C ASN A 41 -3.48 -6.14 -4.91
N LEU A 42 -4.51 -6.58 -5.65
CA LEU A 42 -4.70 -6.21 -7.04
C LEU A 42 -4.80 -4.67 -7.19
N GLN A 43 -5.64 -4.03 -6.38
CA GLN A 43 -5.80 -2.57 -6.44
C GLN A 43 -4.52 -1.84 -6.03
N TYR A 44 -3.80 -2.35 -5.03
CA TYR A 44 -2.51 -1.79 -4.60
C TYR A 44 -1.43 -1.91 -5.69
N GLY A 45 -1.38 -3.06 -6.38
CA GLY A 45 -0.52 -3.27 -7.55
C GLY A 45 -0.82 -2.34 -8.71
N LEU A 46 -2.11 -2.13 -9.02
CA LEU A 46 -2.53 -1.17 -10.04
C LEU A 46 -2.14 0.26 -9.69
N LEU A 47 -2.19 0.65 -8.41
CA LEU A 47 -1.69 1.93 -7.96
C LEU A 47 -0.18 2.04 -8.19
N GLY A 48 0.60 1.02 -7.80
CA GLY A 48 2.06 1.00 -7.97
C GLY A 48 2.45 1.17 -9.44
N ASN A 49 1.77 0.45 -10.34
CA ASN A 49 1.94 0.60 -11.78
C ASN A 49 1.68 2.04 -12.25
N ARG A 50 0.58 2.67 -11.81
CA ARG A 50 0.25 4.04 -12.22
C ARG A 50 1.26 5.06 -11.69
N VAL A 51 1.73 4.90 -10.45
CA VAL A 51 2.77 5.76 -9.86
C VAL A 51 4.09 5.57 -10.60
N GLY A 52 4.54 4.32 -10.81
CA GLY A 52 5.77 4.01 -11.53
C GLY A 52 5.78 4.60 -12.96
N LYS A 53 4.67 4.46 -13.70
CA LYS A 53 4.50 5.10 -15.02
C LYS A 53 4.63 6.61 -14.98
N LYS A 54 4.08 7.26 -13.94
CA LYS A 54 4.19 8.72 -13.79
C LYS A 54 5.60 9.18 -13.41
N LEU A 55 6.39 8.30 -12.80
CA LEU A 55 7.80 8.54 -12.49
C LEU A 55 8.74 8.13 -13.64
N GLY A 56 8.22 7.68 -14.78
CA GLY A 56 9.04 7.25 -15.92
C GLY A 56 9.78 5.93 -15.68
N LEU A 57 9.34 5.10 -14.73
CA LEU A 57 9.98 3.81 -14.47
C LEU A 57 9.60 2.79 -15.55
N PRO A 58 10.57 1.98 -16.02
CA PRO A 58 10.38 1.07 -17.15
C PRO A 58 9.47 -0.12 -16.82
N VAL A 59 9.27 -0.45 -15.53
CA VAL A 59 8.46 -1.58 -15.09
C VAL A 59 7.44 -1.14 -14.06
N ALA A 60 6.29 -1.81 -14.06
CA ALA A 60 5.28 -1.68 -13.02
C ALA A 60 5.88 -2.15 -11.69
N ASP A 61 6.33 -1.22 -10.87
CA ASP A 61 7.09 -1.57 -9.69
C ASP A 61 6.33 -1.22 -8.41
N LEU A 62 5.78 -2.24 -7.76
CA LEU A 62 5.21 -2.13 -6.42
C LEU A 62 6.23 -1.60 -5.41
N SER A 63 7.54 -1.74 -5.69
CA SER A 63 8.60 -1.17 -4.89
C SER A 63 8.46 0.34 -4.76
N VAL A 64 7.84 1.06 -5.72
CA VAL A 64 7.64 2.51 -5.53
C VAL A 64 6.72 2.83 -4.35
N LEU A 65 5.88 1.88 -3.93
CA LEU A 65 4.95 2.05 -2.83
C LEU A 65 5.46 1.44 -1.53
N ALA A 66 6.01 0.22 -1.61
CA ALA A 66 6.30 -0.58 -0.42
C ALA A 66 7.38 -1.64 -0.65
N ASP A 67 8.06 -1.99 0.44
CA ASP A 67 8.91 -3.17 0.53
C ASP A 67 8.14 -4.34 1.15
N PHE A 68 8.58 -5.57 0.89
CA PHE A 68 7.88 -6.78 1.30
C PHE A 68 8.81 -7.71 2.07
N ILE A 69 8.44 -8.03 3.31
CA ILE A 69 9.17 -9.01 4.13
C ILE A 69 8.41 -10.32 4.13
N LYS A 70 9.06 -11.38 3.64
CA LYS A 70 8.49 -12.73 3.59
C LYS A 70 8.10 -13.20 4.99
N ARG A 71 7.09 -14.06 5.08
CA ARG A 71 6.79 -14.79 6.33
C ARG A 71 8.04 -15.46 6.90
N ASP A 72 8.06 -15.60 8.22
CA ASP A 72 9.09 -16.31 9.00
C ASP A 72 10.49 -15.68 8.93
N LYS A 73 10.63 -14.46 8.39
CA LYS A 73 11.91 -13.72 8.39
C LYS A 73 12.17 -12.94 9.68
N LEU A 74 11.13 -12.44 10.33
CA LEU A 74 11.18 -11.62 11.55
C LEU A 74 10.17 -12.12 12.60
N ALA A 75 10.00 -13.44 12.71
CA ALA A 75 8.92 -14.07 13.50
C ALA A 75 7.49 -13.70 13.06
N ASN A 76 7.33 -13.15 11.86
CA ASN A 76 6.05 -12.77 11.27
C ASN A 76 5.35 -13.96 10.60
N LYS A 77 4.07 -14.21 10.94
CA LYS A 77 3.27 -15.29 10.34
C LYS A 77 2.74 -14.99 8.93
N GLU A 78 2.82 -13.73 8.51
CA GLU A 78 2.33 -13.25 7.22
C GLU A 78 3.38 -12.38 6.53
N TRP A 79 3.26 -12.20 5.21
CA TRP A 79 4.00 -11.14 4.53
C TRP A 79 3.74 -9.80 5.19
N LEU A 80 4.82 -9.11 5.57
CA LEU A 80 4.75 -7.72 5.98
C LEU A 80 4.89 -6.85 4.74
N ILE A 81 4.06 -5.82 4.69
CA ILE A 81 4.09 -4.78 3.68
C ILE A 81 4.53 -3.52 4.40
N LEU A 82 5.65 -2.95 3.97
CA LEU A 82 6.27 -1.77 4.56
C LEU A 82 6.11 -0.63 3.57
N MET A 83 5.16 0.27 3.78
CA MET A 83 5.03 1.45 2.92
C MET A 83 6.32 2.29 3.00
N LYS A 84 6.85 2.68 1.83
CA LYS A 84 8.06 3.51 1.79
C LYS A 84 7.80 4.83 2.51
N PRO A 85 8.69 5.31 3.39
CA PRO A 85 8.47 6.53 4.16
C PRO A 85 8.16 7.77 3.30
N ALA A 86 8.83 7.91 2.15
CA ALA A 86 8.56 8.99 1.21
C ALA A 86 7.14 8.93 0.64
N PHE A 87 6.66 7.72 0.32
CA PHE A 87 5.30 7.52 -0.17
C PHE A 87 4.26 7.75 0.95
N ALA A 88 4.53 7.27 2.17
CA ALA A 88 3.68 7.54 3.34
C ALA A 88 3.53 9.04 3.62
N LYS A 89 4.64 9.79 3.58
CA LYS A 89 4.64 11.25 3.73
C LYS A 89 3.80 11.92 2.64
N ALA A 90 3.94 11.51 1.38
CA ALA A 90 3.13 12.05 0.29
C ALA A 90 1.63 11.77 0.50
N VAL A 91 1.28 10.54 0.93
CA VAL A 91 -0.11 10.17 1.26
C VAL A 91 -0.67 11.05 2.39
N MET A 92 0.12 11.31 3.44
CA MET A 92 -0.26 12.14 4.58
C MET A 92 -0.53 13.61 4.22
N GLN A 93 0.03 14.10 3.12
CA GLN A 93 -0.16 15.46 2.64
C GLN A 93 -1.37 15.63 1.70
N MET A 94 -2.05 14.54 1.38
CA MET A 94 -3.21 14.61 0.48
C MET A 94 -4.41 15.25 1.19
N PRO A 95 -5.22 16.09 0.52
CA PRO A 95 -6.38 16.75 1.14
C PRO A 95 -7.45 15.80 1.71
N TRP A 96 -7.45 14.55 1.27
CA TRP A 96 -8.37 13.51 1.72
C TRP A 96 -7.80 12.63 2.85
N PHE A 97 -6.59 12.88 3.34
CA PHE A 97 -5.95 12.07 4.37
C PHE A 97 -6.62 12.19 5.75
#